data_AF-A0A350EU12-F1
#
_entry.id   AF-A0A350EU12-F1
#
_cell.length_a   1.000
_cell.length_b   1.000
_cell.length_c   1.000
_cell.angle_alpha   90.00
_cell.angle_beta   90.00
_cell.angle_gamma   90.00
#
_symmetry.space_group_name_H-M   'P 1'
#
loop_
_entity.id
_entity.type
_entity.pdbx_description
1 polymer ?
#
loop_
_entity_poly.entity_id
_entity_poly.type
_entity_poly.pdbx_seq_one_letter_code
_entity_poly.pdbx_strand_id
1 'polypeptide(L)'
;FPGNPSSPHRIGTRADAALEQARAKLAGWLGCSPLEIVWTSGATESANLALHHFSRTLPESSEVWTSETEHPCVLTTVKRLFRSRVRIVPVRKDGTIDRQWLEERLRRVRPGLLAIMAANNETGVLQ
;
A
#
# COMPACT_ATOMS: atom_id res chain seq x y z
N PHE A 1 -16.52 31.19 -1.65
CA PHE A 1 -15.14 31.43 -1.21
C PHE A 1 -14.49 30.11 -0.81
N PRO A 2 -13.32 29.76 -1.36
CA PRO A 2 -12.54 28.62 -0.90
C PRO A 2 -12.02 28.86 0.54
N GLY A 3 -11.79 27.79 1.31
CA GLY A 3 -11.29 27.85 2.68
C GLY A 3 -10.17 26.85 2.90
N ASN A 4 -9.13 27.27 3.64
CA ASN A 4 -8.07 26.37 4.08
C ASN A 4 -8.58 25.57 5.30
N PRO A 5 -8.62 24.21 5.26
CA PRO A 5 -9.11 23.40 6.37
C PRO A 5 -8.29 23.59 7.66
N SER A 6 -7.02 23.98 7.56
CA SER A 6 -6.19 24.24 8.75
C SER A 6 -6.46 25.61 9.39
N SER A 7 -7.36 26.43 8.84
CA SER A 7 -7.67 27.76 9.38
C SER A 7 -8.86 27.72 10.36
N PRO A 8 -8.75 28.38 11.54
CA PRO A 8 -9.76 28.30 12.59
C PRO A 8 -11.02 29.13 12.30
N HIS A 9 -11.00 29.99 11.28
CA HIS A 9 -12.16 30.81 10.92
C HIS A 9 -13.29 29.96 10.31
N ARG A 10 -14.53 30.43 10.38
CA ARG A 10 -15.75 29.70 9.95
C ARG A 10 -15.64 28.98 8.59
N ILE A 11 -15.04 29.61 7.58
CA ILE A 11 -14.88 29.00 6.24
C ILE A 11 -13.88 27.83 6.25
N GLY A 12 -12.83 27.91 7.07
CA GLY A 12 -11.82 26.87 7.23
C GLY A 12 -12.37 25.69 8.02
N THR A 13 -13.06 25.95 9.14
CA THR A 13 -13.79 24.91 9.89
C THR A 13 -14.80 24.16 9.02
N ARG A 14 -15.48 24.85 8.10
CA ARG A 14 -16.39 24.20 7.15
C ARG A 14 -15.65 23.30 6.15
N ALA A 15 -14.47 23.70 5.68
CA ALA A 15 -13.65 22.88 4.80
C ALA A 15 -13.09 21.65 5.53
N ASP A 16 -12.61 21.83 6.76
CA ASP A 16 -12.15 20.74 7.63
C ASP A 16 -13.26 19.73 7.92
N ALA A 17 -14.44 20.20 8.32
CA ALA A 17 -15.60 19.34 8.54
C ALA A 17 -15.98 18.52 7.30
N ALA A 18 -15.83 19.07 6.08
CA ALA A 18 -16.08 18.34 4.85
C ALA A 18 -15.04 17.23 4.61
N LEU A 19 -13.76 17.48 4.90
CA LEU A 19 -12.69 16.47 4.82
C LEU A 19 -12.91 15.35 5.84
N GLU A 20 -13.28 15.68 7.08
CA GLU A 20 -13.52 14.69 8.13
C GLU A 20 -14.78 13.86 7.85
N GLN A 21 -15.84 14.45 7.30
CA GLN A 21 -16.99 13.70 6.82
C GLN A 21 -16.63 12.74 5.68
N ALA A 22 -15.81 13.19 4.71
CA ALA A 22 -15.34 12.34 3.63
C ALA A 22 -14.48 11.17 4.18
N ARG A 23 -13.61 11.46 5.15
CA ARG A 23 -12.77 10.46 5.83
C ARG A 23 -13.62 9.42 6.54
N ALA A 24 -14.60 9.85 7.33
CA ALA A 24 -15.51 8.95 8.05
C ALA A 24 -16.32 8.06 7.10
N LYS A 25 -16.81 8.61 5.99
CA LYS A 25 -17.55 7.86 4.98
C LYS A 25 -16.68 6.80 4.29
N LEU A 26 -15.46 7.15 3.89
CA LEU A 26 -14.52 6.21 3.28
C LEU A 26 -14.13 5.09 4.27
N ALA A 27 -13.85 5.45 5.52
CA ALA A 27 -13.54 4.49 6.58
C ALA A 27 -14.69 3.50 6.81
N GLY A 28 -15.94 3.96 6.77
CA GLY A 28 -17.11 3.10 6.84
C GLY A 28 -17.22 2.10 5.67
N TRP A 29 -16.83 2.48 4.46
CA TRP A 29 -16.78 1.57 3.31
C TRP A 29 -15.65 0.55 3.39
N LEU A 30 -14.51 0.94 3.97
CA LEU A 30 -13.33 0.09 4.12
C LEU A 30 -13.35 -0.76 5.40
N GLY A 31 -14.29 -0.50 6.32
CA GLY A 31 -14.38 -1.20 7.60
C GLY A 31 -13.22 -0.89 8.56
N CYS A 32 -12.65 0.32 8.48
CA CYS A 32 -11.52 0.75 9.30
C CYS A 32 -11.86 1.99 10.14
N SER A 33 -10.94 2.40 11.02
CA SER A 33 -11.04 3.66 11.75
C SER A 33 -10.75 4.84 10.82
N PRO A 34 -11.44 5.99 10.96
CA PRO A 34 -11.08 7.21 10.23
C PRO A 34 -9.61 7.63 10.45
N LEU A 35 -9.04 7.34 11.62
CA LEU A 35 -7.63 7.65 11.93
C LEU A 35 -6.62 6.83 11.10
N GLU A 36 -7.06 5.75 10.46
CA GLU A 36 -6.23 4.91 9.57
C GLU A 36 -6.20 5.44 8.12
N ILE A 37 -7.02 6.45 7.80
CA ILE A 37 -7.09 7.03 6.46
C ILE A 37 -6.17 8.24 6.34
N VAL A 38 -5.19 8.14 5.44
CA VAL A 38 -4.32 9.25 5.04
C VAL A 38 -4.64 9.64 3.60
N TRP A 39 -4.96 10.93 3.38
CA TRP A 39 -5.16 11.45 2.03
C TRP A 39 -3.81 11.64 1.33
N THR A 40 -3.72 11.16 0.10
CA THR A 40 -2.59 11.40 -0.82
C THR A 40 -3.14 11.87 -2.16
N SER A 41 -2.27 12.33 -3.06
CA SER A 41 -2.62 12.71 -4.44
C SER A 41 -3.02 11.53 -5.34
N GLY A 42 -2.78 10.28 -4.91
CA GLY A 42 -3.20 9.09 -5.64
C GLY A 42 -2.46 7.81 -5.25
N ALA A 43 -2.79 6.71 -5.95
CA ALA A 43 -2.26 5.38 -5.65
C ALA A 43 -0.72 5.29 -5.75
N THR A 44 -0.11 5.99 -6.72
CA THR A 44 1.36 6.03 -6.86
C THR A 44 2.03 6.67 -5.65
N GLU A 45 1.50 7.78 -5.14
CA GLU A 45 2.01 8.42 -3.93
C GLU A 45 1.75 7.55 -2.70
N SER A 46 0.55 6.98 -2.56
CA SER A 46 0.20 6.07 -1.46
C SER A 46 1.17 4.87 -1.36
N ALA A 47 1.42 4.20 -2.48
CA ALA A 47 2.34 3.07 -2.54
C ALA A 47 3.77 3.51 -2.19
N ASN A 48 4.25 4.64 -2.73
CA ASN A 48 5.58 5.15 -2.41
C ASN A 48 5.70 5.54 -0.93
N LEU A 49 4.70 6.20 -0.36
CA LEU A 49 4.68 6.60 1.05
C LEU A 49 4.88 5.40 1.97
N ALA A 50 4.08 4.34 1.77
CA ALA A 50 4.20 3.11 2.55
C ALA A 50 5.56 2.42 2.37
N LEU A 51 6.02 2.26 1.12
CA LEU A 51 7.28 1.58 0.82
C LEU A 51 8.51 2.35 1.33
N HIS A 52 8.50 3.68 1.24
CA HIS A 52 9.55 4.53 1.81
C HIS A 52 9.58 4.42 3.34
N HIS A 53 8.42 4.41 4.00
CA HIS A 53 8.35 4.17 5.44
C HIS A 53 9.04 2.85 5.80
N PHE A 54 8.63 1.74 5.18
CA PHE A 54 9.22 0.43 5.44
C PHE A 54 10.70 0.33 5.09
N SER A 55 11.18 1.05 4.07
CA SER A 55 12.62 1.08 3.75
C SER A 55 13.48 1.69 4.86
N ARG A 56 12.89 2.58 5.67
CA ARG A 56 13.58 3.27 6.77
C ARG A 56 13.40 2.56 8.11
N THR A 57 12.30 1.82 8.30
CA THR A 57 11.95 1.21 9.58
C THR A 57 12.27 -0.28 9.65
N LEU A 58 12.30 -1.00 8.52
CA LEU A 58 12.65 -2.42 8.53
C LEU A 58 14.16 -2.62 8.72
N PRO A 59 14.59 -3.58 9.55
CA PRO A 59 15.99 -3.98 9.65
C PRO A 59 16.58 -4.33 8.30
N GLU A 60 17.86 -4.00 8.06
CA GLU A 60 18.53 -4.27 6.77
C GLU A 60 18.54 -5.75 6.38
N SER A 61 18.49 -6.65 7.36
CA SER A 61 18.41 -8.10 7.17
C SER A 61 17.02 -8.61 6.75
N SER A 62 15.97 -7.77 6.85
CA SER A 62 14.61 -8.21 6.55
C SER A 62 14.38 -8.32 5.05
N GLU A 63 13.90 -9.48 4.60
CA GLU A 63 13.45 -9.67 3.23
C GLU A 63 12.14 -8.90 2.95
N VAL A 64 11.99 -8.46 1.71
CA VAL A 64 10.75 -7.83 1.20
C VAL A 64 10.25 -8.67 0.04
N TRP A 65 9.04 -9.18 0.17
CA TRP A 65 8.45 -10.10 -0.79
C TRP A 65 7.39 -9.37 -1.63
N THR A 66 7.38 -9.59 -2.94
CA THR A 66 6.44 -8.96 -3.87
C THR A 66 6.25 -9.81 -5.12
N SER A 67 5.24 -9.52 -5.94
CA SER A 67 4.98 -10.26 -7.18
C SER A 67 5.64 -9.59 -8.39
N GLU A 68 5.92 -10.38 -9.44
CA GLU A 68 6.35 -9.83 -10.74
C GLU A 68 5.24 -9.06 -11.47
N THR A 69 3.99 -9.35 -11.12
CA THR A 69 2.80 -8.74 -11.71
C THR A 69 2.39 -7.43 -11.04
N GLU A 70 3.16 -6.93 -10.06
CA GLU A 70 2.89 -5.67 -9.38
C GLU A 70 2.92 -4.46 -10.31
N HIS A 71 2.04 -3.48 -10.05
CA HIS A 71 2.02 -2.22 -10.79
C HIS A 71 3.39 -1.52 -10.68
N PRO A 72 3.88 -0.82 -11.72
CA PRO A 72 5.20 -0.20 -11.71
C PRO A 72 5.50 0.70 -10.50
N CYS A 73 4.48 1.35 -9.91
CA CYS A 73 4.64 2.17 -8.71
C CYS A 73 5.08 1.36 -7.48
N VAL A 74 4.76 0.07 -7.40
CA VAL A 74 5.24 -0.85 -6.36
C VAL A 74 6.54 -1.48 -6.82
N LEU A 75 6.55 -2.18 -7.98
CA LEU A 75 7.68 -3.00 -8.42
C LEU A 75 8.98 -2.19 -8.60
N THR A 76 8.90 -0.99 -9.18
CA THR A 76 10.08 -0.12 -9.36
C THR A 76 10.58 0.40 -8.01
N THR A 77 9.65 0.77 -7.13
CA THR A 77 9.96 1.34 -5.81
C THR A 77 10.62 0.30 -4.92
N VAL A 78 10.09 -0.93 -4.87
CA VAL A 78 10.67 -2.00 -4.05
C VAL A 78 12.07 -2.38 -4.54
N LYS A 79 12.28 -2.53 -5.85
CA LYS A 79 13.60 -2.81 -6.44
C LYS A 79 14.61 -1.71 -6.11
N ARG A 80 14.19 -0.44 -6.19
CA ARG A 80 15.05 0.71 -5.88
C ARG A 80 15.42 0.77 -4.38
N LEU A 81 14.44 0.64 -3.49
CA LEU A 81 14.64 0.88 -2.06
C LEU A 81 15.27 -0.32 -1.34
N PHE A 82 14.88 -1.55 -1.69
CA PHE A 82 15.27 -2.75 -0.95
C PHE A 82 16.36 -3.57 -1.67
N ARG A 83 16.63 -3.32 -2.96
CA ARG A 83 17.74 -3.92 -3.73
C ARG A 83 17.78 -5.45 -3.60
N SER A 84 18.87 -6.02 -3.06
CA SER A 84 19.10 -7.46 -2.90
C SER A 84 18.17 -8.13 -1.89
N ARG A 85 17.44 -7.36 -1.07
CA ARG A 85 16.48 -7.85 -0.08
C ARG A 85 15.14 -8.26 -0.70
N VAL A 86 14.90 -7.92 -1.97
CA VAL A 86 13.67 -8.26 -2.67
C VAL A 86 13.65 -9.75 -3.02
N ARG A 87 12.51 -10.39 -2.76
CA ARG A 87 12.18 -11.73 -3.25
C ARG A 87 10.90 -11.66 -4.08
N ILE A 88 10.95 -12.27 -5.25
CA ILE A 88 9.79 -12.39 -6.12
C ILE A 88 9.00 -13.63 -5.73
N VAL A 89 7.73 -13.42 -5.40
CA VAL A 89 6.74 -14.48 -5.23
C VAL A 89 6.27 -14.91 -6.62
N PRO A 90 6.37 -16.19 -6.98
CA PRO A 90 5.98 -16.66 -8.30
C PRO A 90 4.47 -16.56 -8.49
N VAL A 91 4.08 -16.33 -9.74
CA VAL A 91 2.69 -16.26 -10.19
C VAL A 91 2.40 -17.48 -11.07
N ARG A 92 1.24 -18.10 -10.87
CA ARG A 92 0.78 -19.26 -11.64
C ARG A 92 0.28 -18.83 -13.02
N LYS A 93 0.07 -19.79 -13.91
CA LYS A 93 -0.40 -19.53 -15.28
C LYS A 93 -1.76 -18.84 -15.35
N ASP A 94 -2.59 -18.98 -14.31
CA ASP A 94 -3.89 -18.32 -14.18
C ASP A 94 -3.80 -16.89 -13.62
N GLY A 95 -2.58 -16.38 -13.37
CA GLY A 95 -2.33 -15.04 -12.83
C GLY A 95 -2.44 -14.93 -11.32
N THR A 96 -2.69 -16.04 -10.60
CA THR A 96 -2.76 -16.04 -9.13
C THR A 96 -1.39 -16.26 -8.50
N ILE A 97 -1.16 -15.66 -7.32
CA ILE A 97 0.03 -15.92 -6.52
C ILE A 97 0.13 -17.40 -6.15
N ASP A 98 1.34 -17.96 -6.26
CA ASP A 98 1.59 -19.32 -5.81
C ASP A 98 1.57 -19.42 -4.27
N ARG A 99 0.38 -19.69 -3.72
CA ARG A 99 0.14 -19.83 -2.29
C ARG A 99 0.97 -20.95 -1.65
N GLN A 100 1.20 -22.05 -2.38
CA GLN A 100 2.00 -23.15 -1.85
C GLN A 100 3.45 -22.72 -1.65
N TRP A 101 4.03 -22.05 -2.65
CA TRP A 101 5.37 -21.46 -2.52
C TRP A 101 5.43 -20.49 -1.34
N LEU A 102 4.43 -19.62 -1.19
CA LEU A 102 4.38 -18.64 -0.11
C LEU A 102 4.33 -19.32 1.26
N GLU A 103 3.45 -20.30 1.46
CA GLU A 103 3.32 -21.05 2.71
C GLU A 103 4.60 -21.80 3.08
N GLU A 104 5.23 -22.49 2.13
CA GLU A 104 6.47 -23.21 2.35
C GLU A 104 7.62 -22.28 2.75
N ARG A 105 7.67 -21.08 2.17
CA ARG A 105 8.68 -20.06 2.49
C ARG A 105 8.41 -19.40 3.84
N LEU A 106 7.16 -19.05 4.15
CA LEU A 106 6.77 -18.46 5.44
C LEU A 106 7.08 -19.37 6.64
N ARG A 107 7.13 -20.70 6.44
CA ARG A 107 7.58 -21.65 7.47
C ARG A 107 9.08 -21.52 7.80
N ARG A 108 9.89 -20.96 6.91
CA ARG A 108 11.35 -20.86 7.06
C ARG A 108 11.80 -19.45 7.44
N VAL A 109 11.22 -18.44 6.80
CA VAL A 109 11.58 -17.03 6.99
C VAL A 109 10.30 -16.20 6.94
N ARG A 110 10.15 -15.26 7.88
CA ARG A 110 9.12 -14.24 7.78
C ARG A 110 9.69 -12.97 7.14
N PRO A 111 9.11 -12.47 6.04
CA PRO A 111 9.53 -11.20 5.48
C PRO A 111 9.15 -10.05 6.42
N GLY A 112 9.89 -8.95 6.34
CA GLY A 112 9.51 -7.71 6.99
C GLY A 112 8.32 -7.02 6.29
N LEU A 113 8.14 -7.31 4.99
CA LEU A 113 7.02 -6.81 4.18
C LEU A 113 6.66 -7.81 3.08
N LEU A 114 5.37 -8.07 2.91
CA LEU A 114 4.80 -8.74 1.74
C LEU A 114 3.87 -7.73 1.03
N ALA A 115 4.25 -7.29 -0.17
CA ALA A 115 3.50 -6.32 -0.96
C ALA A 115 2.93 -6.99 -2.22
N ILE A 116 1.62 -7.25 -2.20
CA ILE A 116 0.85 -7.92 -3.25
C ILE A 116 -0.41 -7.10 -3.52
N MET A 117 -0.70 -6.80 -4.77
CA MET A 117 -1.96 -6.13 -5.12
C MET A 117 -3.17 -7.06 -4.96
N ALA A 118 -4.32 -6.52 -4.60
CA ALA A 118 -5.55 -7.30 -4.43
C ALA A 118 -6.12 -7.83 -5.76
N ALA A 119 -5.96 -7.07 -6.84
CA ALA A 119 -6.47 -7.39 -8.17
C ALA A 119 -5.52 -6.86 -9.23
N ASN A 120 -5.17 -7.70 -10.21
CA ASN A 120 -4.30 -7.31 -11.30
C ASN A 120 -4.96 -6.28 -12.22
N ASN A 121 -4.31 -5.13 -12.42
CA ASN A 121 -4.86 -4.03 -13.22
C ASN A 121 -4.81 -4.28 -14.73
N GLU A 122 -4.13 -5.33 -15.20
CA GLU A 122 -4.08 -5.70 -16.63
C GLU A 122 -5.04 -6.86 -16.94
N THR A 123 -5.09 -7.88 -16.08
CA THR A 123 -5.86 -9.11 -16.31
C THR A 123 -7.14 -9.22 -15.49
N GLY A 124 -7.30 -8.41 -14.44
CA GLY A 124 -8.44 -8.47 -13.51
C GLY A 124 -8.39 -9.63 -12.51
N VAL A 125 -7.33 -10.45 -12.51
CA VAL A 125 -7.18 -11.60 -11.61
C VAL A 125 -7.06 -11.14 -10.16
N LEU A 126 -7.90 -11.70 -9.28
CA LEU A 126 -7.89 -11.45 -7.83
C LEU A 126 -6.87 -12.35 -7.12
N GLN A 127 -6.24 -11.84 -6.06
CA GLN A 127 -5.19 -12.54 -5.29
C GLN A 127 -5.68 -13.08 -3.93
#